data_AF-A0A034VK05-F1
#
_entry.id   AF-A0A034VK05-F1
#
_cell.length_a   1.000
_cell.length_b   1.000
_cell.length_c   1.000
_cell.angle_alpha   90.00
_cell.angle_beta   90.00
_cell.angle_gamma   90.00
#
_symmetry.space_group_name_H-M   'P 1'
#
loop_
_entity.id
_entity.type
_entity.pdbx_description
1 polymer ?
#
loop_
_entity_poly.entity_id
_entity_poly.type
_entity_poly.pdbx_seq_one_letter_code
_entity_poly.pdbx_strand_id
1 'polypeptide(L)'
;MVNLLQIIFIFLNIYGVFAVGSPPNNDENAENMHPFIKIGSKYYFINESLKMNWFASSYYCRSYGGELANIETPAEMMALQNYISARKIESRLWFDGNDLAR
;
A
#
# COMPACT_ATOMS: atom_id res chain seq x y z
N MET A 1 35.81 18.31 18.73
CA MET A 1 35.98 19.21 17.56
C MET A 1 36.19 18.34 16.34
N VAL A 2 35.17 18.17 15.52
CA VAL A 2 35.29 17.44 14.24
C VAL A 2 35.96 18.39 13.25
N ASN A 3 37.09 17.97 12.68
CA ASN A 3 37.85 18.79 11.72
C ASN A 3 37.18 18.69 10.33
N LEU A 4 37.26 19.76 9.53
CA LEU A 4 36.73 19.84 8.16
C LEU A 4 37.14 18.63 7.30
N LEU A 5 38.38 18.15 7.46
CA LEU A 5 38.87 16.93 6.79
C LEU A 5 38.03 15.68 7.14
N GLN A 6 37.64 15.51 8.41
CA GLN A 6 36.81 14.38 8.84
C GLN A 6 35.39 14.47 8.29
N ILE A 7 34.86 15.68 8.10
CA ILE A 7 33.54 15.91 7.50
C ILE A 7 33.56 15.49 6.02
N ILE A 8 34.59 15.87 5.27
CA ILE A 8 34.74 15.53 3.85
C ILE A 8 34.82 14.00 3.65
N PHE A 9 35.56 13.29 4.50
CA PHE A 9 35.63 11.83 4.42
C PHE A 9 34.28 11.15 4.69
N ILE A 10 33.46 11.66 5.60
CA ILE A 10 32.12 11.13 5.84
C ILE A 10 31.23 11.31 4.60
N PHE A 11 31.24 12.50 3.99
CA PHE A 11 30.44 12.75 2.79
C PHE A 11 30.90 11.92 1.58
N LEU A 12 32.20 11.75 1.35
CA LEU A 12 32.72 10.89 0.27
C LEU A 12 32.29 9.42 0.42
N ASN A 13 32.19 8.91 1.64
CA ASN A 13 31.70 7.55 1.89
C ASN A 13 30.18 7.42 1.71
N ILE A 14 29.40 8.48 1.95
CA ILE A 14 27.94 8.48 1.71
C ILE A 14 27.62 8.41 0.21
N TYR A 15 28.42 9.06 -0.65
CA TYR A 15 28.26 8.97 -2.11
C TYR A 15 28.72 7.64 -2.71
N GLY A 16 29.53 6.85 -1.99
CA GLY A 16 30.08 5.58 -2.47
C GLY A 16 29.18 4.35 -2.29
N VAL A 17 28.06 4.46 -1.59
CA VAL A 17 27.19 3.31 -1.24
C VAL A 17 26.06 3.08 -2.26
N PHE A 18 25.78 4.02 -3.16
CA PHE A 18 24.68 3.91 -4.14
C PHE A 18 25.15 3.49 -5.54
N ALA A 19 25.92 2.41 -5.63
CA ALA A 19 26.18 1.76 -6.92
C ALA A 19 26.27 0.24 -6.76
N VAL A 20 25.20 -0.37 -6.23
CA VAL A 20 24.92 -1.79 -6.50
C VAL A 20 23.72 -1.82 -7.41
N GLY A 21 23.99 -1.91 -8.72
CA GLY A 21 22.97 -2.28 -9.70
C GLY A 21 22.56 -3.72 -9.43
N SER A 22 21.27 -3.92 -9.15
CA SER A 22 20.65 -5.24 -9.10
C SER A 22 20.53 -5.82 -10.52
N PRO A 23 20.65 -7.15 -10.69
CA PRO A 23 20.36 -7.81 -11.97
C PRO A 23 18.87 -7.64 -12.33
N PRO A 24 18.48 -7.70 -13.62
CA PRO A 24 17.10 -7.52 -14.05
C PRO A 24 16.34 -8.78 -13.64
N ASN A 25 15.69 -8.72 -12.49
CA ASN A 25 14.77 -9.75 -12.04
C ASN A 25 13.41 -9.31 -12.55
N ASN A 26 12.72 -10.13 -13.34
CA ASN A 26 11.39 -9.81 -13.89
C ASN A 26 10.26 -9.79 -12.82
N ASP A 27 10.55 -9.32 -11.59
CA ASP A 27 9.66 -9.18 -10.44
C ASP A 27 9.82 -7.81 -9.73
N GLU A 28 10.27 -6.77 -10.45
CA GLU A 28 10.70 -5.47 -9.88
C GLU A 28 9.62 -4.60 -9.19
N ASN A 29 8.38 -5.06 -9.01
CA ASN A 29 7.28 -4.16 -8.60
C ASN A 29 6.52 -4.54 -7.31
N ALA A 30 6.83 -5.67 -6.68
CA ALA A 30 6.10 -6.09 -5.47
C ALA A 30 6.66 -5.50 -4.16
N GLU A 31 7.93 -5.08 -4.16
CA GLU A 31 8.64 -4.75 -2.90
C GLU A 31 8.30 -3.36 -2.32
N ASN A 32 7.71 -2.45 -3.10
CA ASN A 32 7.40 -1.07 -2.67
C ASN A 32 5.90 -0.74 -2.65
N MET A 33 5.02 -1.74 -2.68
CA MET A 33 3.58 -1.49 -2.81
C MET A 33 2.88 -1.18 -1.47
N HIS A 34 3.63 -0.91 -0.39
CA HIS A 34 3.06 -0.49 0.88
C HIS A 34 2.19 0.78 0.72
N PRO A 35 0.99 0.84 1.34
CA PRO A 35 0.43 -0.08 2.34
C PRO A 35 -0.42 -1.24 1.75
N PHE A 36 -0.38 -1.48 0.45
CA PHE A 36 -1.18 -2.51 -0.20
C PHE A 36 -0.62 -3.91 0.00
N ILE A 37 -1.53 -4.88 0.11
CA ILE A 37 -1.24 -6.31 0.22
C ILE A 37 -1.97 -7.08 -0.87
N LYS A 38 -1.35 -8.15 -1.38
CA LYS A 38 -1.98 -9.01 -2.40
C LYS A 38 -3.00 -9.92 -1.75
N ILE A 39 -4.26 -9.87 -2.21
CA ILE A 39 -5.34 -10.79 -1.82
C ILE A 39 -5.98 -11.31 -3.11
N GLY A 40 -5.81 -12.61 -3.39
CA GLY A 40 -6.21 -13.18 -4.67
C GLY A 40 -5.42 -12.57 -5.84
N SER A 41 -6.12 -12.02 -6.82
CA SER A 41 -5.56 -11.40 -8.03
C SER A 41 -5.26 -9.90 -7.90
N LYS A 42 -5.78 -9.22 -6.88
CA LYS A 42 -5.70 -7.76 -6.70
C LYS A 42 -4.89 -7.37 -5.46
N TYR A 43 -4.53 -6.09 -5.38
CA TYR A 43 -3.88 -5.48 -4.23
C TYR A 43 -4.85 -4.60 -3.46
N TYR A 44 -4.88 -4.74 -2.14
CA TYR A 44 -5.83 -4.07 -1.26
C TYR A 44 -5.11 -3.35 -0.12
N PHE A 45 -5.64 -2.20 0.26
CA PHE A 45 -5.28 -1.50 1.49
C PHE A 45 -6.51 -1.48 2.41
N ILE A 46 -6.36 -2.03 3.63
CA ILE A 46 -7.44 -2.13 4.60
C ILE A 46 -7.04 -1.34 5.84
N ASN A 47 -7.82 -0.31 6.19
CA ASN A 47 -7.67 0.44 7.43
C ASN A 47 -8.90 0.21 8.31
N GLU A 48 -8.76 -0.67 9.31
CA GLU A 48 -9.84 -1.04 10.24
C GLU A 48 -10.03 -0.06 11.41
N SER A 49 -9.03 0.79 11.67
CA SER A 49 -9.04 1.70 12.83
C SER A 49 -9.75 3.02 12.55
N LEU A 50 -9.85 3.41 11.27
CA LEU A 50 -10.32 4.74 10.88
C LEU A 50 -11.75 4.72 10.37
N LYS A 51 -12.68 5.22 11.18
CA LYS A 51 -14.10 5.32 10.81
C LYS A 51 -14.36 6.62 10.04
N MET A 52 -14.85 6.47 8.81
CA MET A 52 -15.14 7.58 7.89
C MET A 52 -16.50 7.39 7.21
N ASN A 53 -17.06 8.46 6.65
CA ASN A 53 -18.17 8.34 5.71
C ASN A 53 -17.63 7.91 4.33
N TRP A 54 -18.53 7.46 3.45
CA TRP A 54 -18.16 6.92 2.14
C TRP A 54 -17.31 7.88 1.29
N PHE A 55 -17.69 9.16 1.22
CA PHE A 55 -16.95 10.17 0.46
C PHE A 55 -15.53 10.39 1.00
N ALA A 56 -15.39 10.47 2.33
CA ALA A 56 -14.09 10.62 2.97
C ALA A 56 -13.21 9.38 2.77
N SER A 57 -13.78 8.18 2.81
CA SER A 57 -13.06 6.94 2.50
C SER A 57 -12.62 6.88 1.03
N SER A 58 -13.46 7.32 0.09
CA SER A 58 -13.10 7.42 -1.33
C SER A 58 -11.91 8.35 -1.54
N TYR A 59 -11.95 9.55 -0.94
CA TYR A 59 -10.83 10.48 -1.00
C TYR A 59 -9.55 9.93 -0.33
N TYR A 60 -9.71 9.29 0.84
CA TYR A 60 -8.59 8.69 1.57
C TYR A 60 -7.92 7.56 0.79
N CYS A 61 -8.67 6.68 0.13
CA CYS A 61 -8.07 5.65 -0.74
C CYS A 61 -7.31 6.27 -1.93
N ARG A 62 -7.87 7.34 -2.53
CA ARG A 62 -7.21 8.08 -3.62
C ARG A 62 -5.91 8.75 -3.18
N SER A 63 -5.78 9.20 -1.93
CA SER A 63 -4.53 9.80 -1.44
C SER A 63 -3.38 8.80 -1.30
N TYR A 64 -3.66 7.49 -1.26
CA TYR A 64 -2.68 6.41 -1.33
C TYR A 64 -2.46 5.86 -2.75
N GLY A 65 -3.04 6.49 -3.77
CA GLY A 65 -2.94 6.02 -5.16
C GLY A 65 -3.84 4.82 -5.49
N GLY A 66 -4.81 4.50 -4.64
CA GLY A 66 -5.83 3.49 -4.89
C GLY A 66 -7.23 4.09 -5.07
N GLU A 67 -8.24 3.25 -5.04
CA GLU A 67 -9.65 3.63 -5.00
C GLU A 67 -10.37 2.77 -3.95
N LEU A 68 -11.64 3.07 -3.65
CA LEU A 68 -12.43 2.12 -2.87
C LEU A 68 -12.49 0.78 -3.61
N ALA A 69 -12.50 -0.31 -2.87
CA ALA A 69 -12.41 -1.63 -3.48
C ALA A 69 -13.66 -1.91 -4.35
N ASN A 70 -13.43 -2.14 -5.64
CA ASN A 70 -14.42 -2.66 -6.58
C ASN A 70 -14.27 -4.18 -6.71
N ILE A 71 -15.26 -4.92 -6.22
CA ILE A 71 -15.28 -6.38 -6.19
C ILE A 71 -16.11 -6.88 -7.37
N GLU A 72 -15.47 -7.59 -8.30
CA GLU A 72 -16.08 -7.93 -9.59
C GLU A 72 -16.47 -9.41 -9.68
N THR A 73 -15.89 -10.26 -8.83
CA THR A 73 -16.12 -11.71 -8.89
C THR A 73 -16.40 -12.33 -7.53
N PRO A 74 -17.15 -13.45 -7.47
CA PRO A 74 -17.32 -14.21 -6.23
C PRO A 74 -16.00 -14.70 -5.63
N ALA A 75 -15.00 -15.00 -6.46
CA ALA A 75 -13.68 -15.44 -6.00
C ALA A 75 -12.93 -14.32 -5.25
N GLU A 76 -13.00 -13.08 -5.75
CA GLU A 76 -12.44 -11.91 -5.06
C GLU A 76 -13.13 -11.68 -3.72
N MET A 77 -14.46 -11.75 -3.69
CA MET A 77 -15.24 -11.62 -2.46
C MET A 77 -14.84 -12.69 -1.44
N MET A 78 -14.72 -13.95 -1.86
CA MET A 78 -14.33 -15.05 -0.96
C MET A 78 -12.91 -14.87 -0.42
N ALA A 79 -11.96 -14.43 -1.25
CA ALA A 79 -10.60 -14.17 -0.81
C ALA A 79 -10.53 -13.04 0.25
N LEU A 80 -11.30 -11.97 0.06
CA LEU A 80 -11.43 -10.87 1.03
C LEU A 80 -12.08 -11.33 2.34
N GLN A 81 -13.17 -12.10 2.28
CA GLN A 81 -13.85 -12.63 3.47
C GLN A 81 -12.92 -13.53 4.30
N ASN A 82 -12.15 -14.40 3.63
CA ASN A 82 -11.16 -15.25 4.30
C ASN A 82 -10.07 -14.43 4.97
N TYR A 83 -9.57 -13.39 4.29
CA TYR A 83 -8.55 -12.49 4.84
C TYR A 83 -9.06 -11.74 6.09
N ILE A 84 -10.24 -11.12 5.98
CA ILE A 84 -10.91 -10.38 7.06
C ILE A 84 -11.16 -11.30 8.27
N SER A 85 -11.68 -12.51 8.03
CA SER A 85 -11.99 -13.48 9.09
C SER A 85 -10.71 -13.98 9.78
N ALA A 86 -9.67 -14.31 9.03
CA ALA A 86 -8.40 -14.79 9.57
C ALA A 86 -7.69 -13.73 10.45
N ARG A 87 -7.89 -12.45 10.13
CA ARG A 87 -7.35 -11.31 10.90
C ARG A 87 -8.29 -10.80 11.99
N LYS A 88 -9.49 -11.37 12.12
CA LYS A 88 -10.52 -10.95 13.09
C LYS A 88 -10.86 -9.46 12.97
N ILE A 89 -10.96 -8.98 11.73
CA ILE A 89 -11.37 -7.60 11.45
C ILE A 89 -12.89 -7.52 11.67
N GLU A 90 -13.31 -6.89 12.76
CA GLU A 90 -14.74 -6.76 13.12
C GLU A 90 -15.35 -5.44 12.62
N SER A 91 -14.53 -4.50 12.14
CA SER A 91 -14.99 -3.20 11.63
C SER A 91 -15.79 -3.34 10.33
N ARG A 92 -16.82 -2.50 10.14
CA ARG A 92 -17.48 -2.36 8.84
C ARG A 92 -16.59 -1.57 7.88
N LEU A 93 -16.31 -2.15 6.72
CA LEU A 93 -15.47 -1.57 5.67
C LEU A 93 -16.33 -1.05 4.51
N TRP A 94 -15.89 0.03 3.87
CA TRP A 94 -16.52 0.59 2.68
C TRP A 94 -15.98 -0.07 1.40
N PHE A 95 -16.83 -0.18 0.40
CA PHE A 95 -16.52 -0.61 -0.97
C PHE A 95 -17.06 0.44 -1.95
N ASP A 96 -16.67 0.36 -3.23
CA ASP A 96 -16.94 1.43 -4.20
C ASP A 96 -18.42 1.53 -4.63
N GLY A 97 -19.22 0.48 -4.40
CA GLY A 97 -20.62 0.43 -4.80
C GLY A 97 -21.47 1.55 -4.18
N ASN A 98 -22.00 2.44 -5.02
CA ASN A 98 -22.89 3.55 -4.66
C ASN A 98 -23.83 3.91 -5.85
N ASP A 99 -24.96 4.55 -5.57
CA ASP A 99 -25.95 5.01 -6.54
C ASP A 99 -26.12 6.55 -6.52
N LEU A 100 -25.03 7.27 -6.16
CA LEU A 100 -25.06 8.72 -5.96
C LEU A 100 -25.06 9.51 -7.27
N ALA A 101 -24.75 8.87 -8.40
CA ALA A 101 -24.90 9.46 -9.72
C ALA A 101 -26.39 9.60 -10.05
N ARG A 102 -26.86 10.85 -10.14
CA ARG A 102 -28.20 11.21 -10.59
C ARG A 102 -28.18 11.63 -12.06
#